data_AF-A0A9P5HIC0-F1
#
_entry.id   AF-A0A9P5HIC0-F1
#
_cell.length_a   1.000
_cell.length_b   1.000
_cell.length_c   1.000
_cell.angle_alpha   90.00
_cell.angle_beta   90.00
_cell.angle_gamma   90.00
#
_symmetry.space_group_name_H-M   'P 1'
#
loop_
_entity.id
_entity.type
_entity.pdbx_description
1 polymer ?
#
loop_
_entity_poly.entity_id
_entity_poly.type
_entity_poly.pdbx_seq_one_letter_code
_entity_poly.pdbx_strand_id
1 'polypeptide(L)'
;MIGLNPNQSTSIRDIPGNVSSLSQLSTTLVSLVNLTGRLTTGKNLLGRANGFSGSQQEHSASQYEITKLQYESLLKRAIENIGVNLPVDPKPCTALTDQILARISVVTPNQTLARAASNVGAVLAINFYPSHNAEMKLLIGLYSAFLTILDDIGDTMADDIGQFRKRLVTREQQPALFELMAELFIEFDRVLPPYLANKVFSGVLSGLASLEVEYDRSAEFTGLASPSFPKYFRNMTGHSEVYAYFLLTSENFTMERLKHFLRAVPEIWNVTDEINDLMSFYKESIVDVERDTYHGDYSTTRAYRADIRGRRVAAKVGT
;
A
#
# COMPACT_ATOMS: atom_id res chain seq x y z
N MET A 1 13.77 49.78 29.09
CA MET A 1 12.49 50.26 28.52
C MET A 1 12.21 49.39 27.31
N ILE A 2 11.21 48.53 27.18
CA ILE A 2 9.89 48.23 27.78
C ILE A 2 9.75 46.70 27.55
N GLY A 3 9.58 45.81 28.53
CA GLY A 3 8.36 45.58 29.30
C GLY A 3 7.44 44.55 28.60
N LEU A 4 7.74 43.25 28.67
CA LEU A 4 6.82 42.18 28.25
C LEU A 4 5.99 41.71 29.47
N ASN A 5 4.66 41.79 29.35
CA ASN A 5 3.69 41.44 30.38
C ASN A 5 3.25 39.96 30.20
N PRO A 6 3.41 39.08 31.20
CA PRO A 6 2.93 37.71 31.17
C PRO A 6 1.62 37.62 31.96
N ASN A 7 0.47 37.64 31.27
CA ASN A 7 -0.83 37.11 31.73
C ASN A 7 -1.96 37.64 30.84
N GLN A 8 -2.34 36.91 29.78
CA GLN A 8 -3.74 36.83 29.35
C GLN A 8 -4.02 35.45 28.74
N SER A 9 -4.78 34.65 29.49
CA SER A 9 -5.31 33.35 29.12
C SER A 9 -6.60 33.47 28.29
N THR A 10 -6.62 32.75 27.16
CA THR A 10 -7.75 32.07 26.48
C THR A 10 -9.19 32.61 26.60
N SER A 11 -9.84 32.75 25.44
CA SER A 11 -11.23 32.28 25.26
C SER A 11 -11.30 31.31 24.09
N ILE A 12 -11.54 30.03 24.40
CA ILE A 12 -11.90 28.97 23.46
C ILE A 12 -13.42 29.05 23.30
N ARG A 13 -13.86 29.90 22.39
CA ARG A 13 -15.23 30.04 21.84
C ARG A 13 -15.13 31.24 20.92
N ASP A 14 -15.01 30.98 19.62
CA ASP A 14 -15.34 31.88 18.50
C ASP A 14 -14.49 31.55 17.26
N ILE A 15 -14.72 30.39 16.62
CA ILE A 15 -14.54 30.27 15.16
C ILE A 15 -15.70 29.41 14.61
N PRO A 16 -16.52 29.91 13.67
CA PRO A 16 -17.70 29.22 13.17
C PRO A 16 -17.31 27.98 12.35
N GLY A 17 -18.14 26.94 12.45
CA GLY A 17 -18.02 25.73 11.69
C GLY A 17 -18.01 25.98 10.18
N ASN A 18 -17.09 25.31 9.50
CA ASN A 18 -17.13 25.22 8.05
C ASN A 18 -17.16 23.76 7.64
N VAL A 19 -18.35 23.33 7.20
CA VAL A 19 -18.69 22.00 6.67
C VAL A 19 -18.09 21.80 5.26
N SER A 20 -17.12 22.63 4.85
CA SER A 20 -16.44 22.59 3.56
C SER A 20 -15.17 21.73 3.55
N SER A 21 -14.62 21.35 4.70
CA SER A 21 -13.40 20.52 4.77
C SER A 21 -13.67 19.03 4.60
N LEU A 22 -14.87 18.54 4.96
CA LEU A 22 -15.24 17.11 4.84
C LEU A 22 -15.53 16.67 3.40
N SER A 23 -16.05 17.55 2.54
CA SER A 23 -16.24 17.26 1.12
C SER A 23 -14.91 17.26 0.34
N GLN A 24 -13.90 17.99 0.82
CA GLN A 24 -12.55 18.03 0.24
C GLN A 24 -11.64 16.91 0.79
N LEU A 25 -11.84 16.50 2.05
CA LEU A 25 -11.28 15.29 2.67
C LEU A 25 -11.69 14.02 1.93
N SER A 26 -12.95 14.00 1.47
CA SER A 26 -13.41 13.06 0.44
C SER A 26 -12.52 13.23 -0.78
N THR A 27 -12.51 14.35 -1.50
CA THR A 27 -11.82 14.47 -2.79
C THR A 27 -10.34 14.03 -2.84
N THR A 28 -9.50 14.17 -1.81
CA THR A 28 -8.06 13.78 -1.90
C THR A 28 -7.82 12.30 -1.57
N LEU A 29 -8.47 11.76 -0.54
CA LEU A 29 -8.44 10.31 -0.22
C LEU A 29 -9.30 9.53 -1.22
N VAL A 30 -10.43 10.10 -1.64
CA VAL A 30 -11.23 9.69 -2.80
C VAL A 30 -10.49 9.96 -4.11
N SER A 31 -9.46 10.80 -4.21
CA SER A 31 -8.60 10.83 -5.42
C SER A 31 -7.59 9.71 -5.41
N LEU A 32 -7.02 9.34 -4.25
CA LEU A 32 -6.20 8.14 -4.09
C LEU A 32 -7.03 6.85 -4.29
N VAL A 33 -8.30 6.85 -3.87
CA VAL A 33 -9.27 5.74 -4.04
C VAL A 33 -9.99 5.77 -5.41
N ASN A 34 -10.19 6.92 -6.06
CA ASN A 34 -10.77 7.04 -7.42
C ASN A 34 -9.71 6.86 -8.51
N LEU A 35 -8.44 7.18 -8.25
CA LEU A 35 -7.36 6.94 -9.20
C LEU A 35 -7.06 5.44 -9.30
N THR A 36 -7.18 4.70 -8.19
CA THR A 36 -7.25 3.24 -8.18
C THR A 36 -8.61 2.74 -8.70
N GLY A 37 -9.72 3.41 -8.39
CA GLY A 37 -11.07 3.07 -8.88
C GLY A 37 -11.36 3.32 -10.37
N ARG A 38 -10.58 4.16 -11.07
CA ARG A 38 -10.66 4.36 -12.54
C ARG A 38 -9.86 3.34 -13.33
N LEU A 39 -8.99 2.56 -12.67
CA LEU A 39 -8.21 1.50 -13.32
C LEU A 39 -8.97 0.18 -13.41
N THR A 40 -9.83 -0.12 -12.45
CA THR A 40 -10.60 -1.37 -12.43
C THR A 40 -11.90 -1.34 -13.24
N THR A 41 -12.34 -0.18 -13.74
CA THR A 41 -13.56 -0.08 -14.58
C THR A 41 -13.41 -0.71 -15.97
N GLY A 42 -12.22 -1.21 -16.32
CA GLY A 42 -11.95 -1.96 -17.56
C GLY A 42 -12.36 -3.44 -17.56
N LYS A 43 -12.82 -4.01 -16.43
CA LYS A 43 -13.16 -5.46 -16.34
C LYS A 43 -14.58 -5.84 -16.78
N ASN A 44 -15.40 -4.90 -17.26
CA ASN A 44 -16.69 -5.24 -17.87
C ASN A 44 -16.59 -5.18 -19.39
N LEU A 45 -16.33 -6.33 -20.01
CA LEU A 45 -16.89 -6.82 -21.29
C LEU A 45 -16.00 -7.95 -21.78
N LEU A 46 -16.28 -9.19 -21.37
CA LEU A 46 -16.25 -10.40 -22.22
C LEU A 46 -16.54 -11.66 -21.37
N GLY A 47 -17.78 -12.16 -21.49
CA GLY A 47 -18.08 -13.59 -21.58
C GLY A 47 -18.08 -14.44 -20.30
N ARG A 48 -19.16 -14.37 -19.51
CA ARG A 48 -19.61 -15.54 -18.72
C ARG A 48 -20.78 -16.20 -19.45
N ALA A 49 -20.48 -17.30 -20.14
CA ALA A 49 -21.47 -18.26 -20.60
C ALA A 49 -21.35 -19.54 -19.75
N ASN A 50 -22.43 -19.80 -19.00
CA ASN A 50 -22.97 -21.08 -18.53
C ASN A 50 -22.04 -22.17 -17.97
N GLY A 51 -22.21 -22.38 -16.66
CA GLY A 51 -22.88 -23.58 -16.18
C GLY A 51 -21.99 -24.67 -15.59
N PHE A 52 -22.07 -24.86 -14.27
CA PHE A 52 -22.12 -26.20 -13.66
C PHE A 52 -22.74 -26.10 -12.26
N SER A 53 -23.86 -26.79 -12.10
CA SER A 53 -24.65 -26.91 -10.88
C SER A 53 -24.07 -28.01 -9.97
N GLY A 54 -23.75 -27.66 -8.72
CA GLY A 54 -23.37 -28.60 -7.68
C GLY A 54 -23.64 -28.02 -6.30
N SER A 55 -24.80 -28.41 -5.73
CA SER A 55 -25.23 -28.33 -4.32
C SER A 55 -24.46 -27.39 -3.37
N GLN A 56 -24.98 -26.17 -3.18
CA GLN A 56 -24.63 -25.31 -2.06
C GLN A 56 -25.36 -25.79 -0.79
N GLN A 57 -24.61 -26.12 0.26
CA GLN A 57 -25.09 -25.99 1.63
C GLN A 57 -25.08 -24.50 1.96
N GLU A 58 -26.27 -23.91 2.10
CA GLU A 58 -26.48 -22.57 2.62
C GLU A 58 -25.98 -22.48 4.06
N HIS A 59 -24.73 -22.09 4.25
CA HIS A 59 -24.32 -21.43 5.49
C HIS A 59 -24.68 -19.95 5.36
N SER A 60 -25.51 -19.49 6.29
CA SER A 60 -26.07 -18.14 6.37
C SER A 60 -24.97 -17.08 6.43
N ALA A 61 -24.61 -16.50 5.28
CA ALA A 61 -23.70 -15.37 5.13
C ALA A 61 -24.38 -14.03 5.48
N SER A 62 -24.95 -13.91 6.69
CA SER A 62 -25.65 -12.69 7.15
C SER A 62 -24.96 -11.98 8.33
N GLN A 63 -23.67 -12.24 8.57
CA GLN A 63 -22.94 -11.59 9.66
C GLN A 63 -21.94 -10.54 9.15
N TYR A 64 -22.32 -9.27 9.34
CA TYR A 64 -21.50 -8.05 9.27
C TYR A 64 -21.23 -7.42 7.90
N GLU A 65 -22.27 -6.94 7.23
CA GLU A 65 -22.10 -5.95 6.16
C GLU A 65 -21.81 -4.57 6.79
N ILE A 66 -20.56 -4.09 6.71
CA ILE A 66 -20.18 -2.76 7.21
C ILE A 66 -20.78 -1.70 6.27
N THR A 67 -21.62 -0.83 6.80
CA THR A 67 -22.15 0.30 6.03
C THR A 67 -21.06 1.35 5.76
N LYS A 68 -21.21 2.13 4.68
CA LYS A 68 -20.33 3.27 4.36
C LYS A 68 -20.11 4.21 5.57
N LEU A 69 -21.16 4.50 6.33
CA LEU A 69 -21.07 5.39 7.49
C LEU A 69 -20.24 4.77 8.64
N GLN A 70 -20.38 3.46 8.86
CA GLN A 70 -19.56 2.74 9.83
C GLN A 70 -18.10 2.69 9.40
N TYR A 71 -17.84 2.47 8.11
CA TYR A 71 -16.50 2.52 7.53
C TYR A 71 -15.86 3.92 7.70
N GLU A 72 -16.55 4.99 7.32
CA GLU A 72 -16.07 6.38 7.48
C GLU A 72 -15.74 6.70 8.95
N SER A 73 -16.57 6.22 9.87
CA SER A 73 -16.36 6.39 11.32
C SER A 73 -15.13 5.63 11.82
N LEU A 74 -14.90 4.41 11.33
CA LEU A 74 -13.70 3.61 11.63
C LEU A 74 -12.44 4.27 11.08
N LEU A 75 -12.49 4.72 9.82
CA LEU A 75 -11.39 5.38 9.16
C LEU A 75 -10.98 6.67 9.88
N LYS A 76 -11.95 7.50 10.24
CA LYS A 76 -11.70 8.74 10.99
C LYS A 76 -10.99 8.47 12.32
N ARG A 77 -11.48 7.50 13.10
CA ARG A 77 -10.84 7.13 14.38
C ARG A 77 -9.43 6.58 14.19
N ALA A 78 -9.22 5.75 13.16
CA ALA A 78 -7.90 5.22 12.86
C ALA A 78 -6.89 6.34 12.53
N ILE A 79 -7.26 7.29 11.67
CA ILE A 79 -6.42 8.45 11.30
C ILE A 79 -6.11 9.30 12.54
N GLU A 80 -7.12 9.59 13.37
CA GLU A 80 -6.95 10.34 14.63
C GLU A 80 -6.00 9.61 15.59
N ASN A 81 -6.13 8.30 15.74
CA ASN A 81 -5.31 7.50 16.66
C ASN A 81 -3.86 7.34 16.20
N ILE A 82 -3.59 7.33 14.89
CA ILE A 82 -2.23 7.31 14.35
C ILE A 82 -1.56 8.70 14.55
N GLY A 83 -2.35 9.75 14.78
CA GLY A 83 -1.84 11.12 14.95
C GLY A 83 -1.39 11.75 13.64
N VAL A 84 -1.94 11.29 12.50
CA VAL A 84 -1.59 11.83 11.19
C VAL A 84 -2.21 13.22 11.03
N ASN A 85 -1.36 14.25 11.03
CA ASN A 85 -1.74 15.56 10.53
C ASN A 85 -1.61 15.54 9.01
N LEU A 86 -2.72 15.29 8.31
CA LEU A 86 -2.73 15.33 6.86
C LEU A 86 -2.46 16.77 6.39
N PRO A 87 -1.52 16.98 5.45
CA PRO A 87 -1.34 18.29 4.85
C PRO A 87 -2.65 18.73 4.18
N VAL A 88 -3.00 20.00 4.35
CA VAL A 88 -4.26 20.59 3.83
C VAL A 88 -4.30 20.54 2.30
N ASP A 89 -3.13 20.62 1.65
CA ASP A 89 -3.01 20.58 0.20
C ASP A 89 -2.13 19.40 -0.26
N PRO A 90 -2.56 18.62 -1.26
CA PRO A 90 -1.72 17.60 -1.87
C PRO A 90 -0.51 18.27 -2.53
N LYS A 91 0.67 17.77 -2.21
CA LYS A 91 1.91 18.26 -2.82
C LYS A 91 1.87 18.03 -4.34
N PRO A 92 2.32 19.00 -5.16
CA PRO A 92 2.39 18.82 -6.60
C PRO A 92 3.23 17.59 -6.96
N CYS A 93 2.65 16.66 -7.73
CA CYS A 93 3.32 15.42 -8.13
C CYS A 93 3.49 15.26 -9.64
N THR A 94 2.92 16.15 -10.46
CA THR A 94 2.90 16.03 -11.93
C THR A 94 4.28 15.76 -12.54
N ALA A 95 5.30 16.53 -12.15
CA ALA A 95 6.65 16.35 -12.70
C ALA A 95 7.28 14.98 -12.36
N LEU A 96 6.94 14.41 -11.21
CA LEU A 96 7.39 13.07 -10.83
C LEU A 96 6.54 12.00 -11.54
N THR A 97 5.23 12.22 -11.65
CA THR A 97 4.31 11.36 -12.42
C THR A 97 4.78 11.22 -13.87
N ASP A 98 5.17 12.31 -14.53
CA ASP A 98 5.63 12.30 -15.91
C ASP A 98 6.94 11.51 -16.07
N GLN A 99 7.87 11.63 -15.11
CA GLN A 99 9.12 10.87 -15.11
C GLN A 99 8.88 9.36 -14.93
N ILE A 100 7.99 8.99 -14.00
CA ILE A 100 7.61 7.59 -13.80
C ILE A 100 6.91 7.05 -15.05
N LEU A 101 5.97 7.83 -15.62
CA LEU A 101 5.23 7.46 -16.83
C LEU A 101 6.15 7.23 -18.02
N ALA A 102 7.21 8.03 -18.18
CA ALA A 102 8.17 7.84 -19.26
C ALA A 102 8.83 6.45 -19.23
N ARG A 103 9.08 5.88 -18.04
CA ARG A 103 9.62 4.52 -17.88
C ARG A 103 8.52 3.45 -17.92
N ILE A 104 7.35 3.72 -17.33
CA ILE A 104 6.27 2.72 -17.23
C ILE A 104 5.56 2.51 -18.57
N SER A 105 5.35 3.58 -19.36
CA SER A 105 4.62 3.52 -20.64
C SER A 105 5.26 2.61 -21.68
N VAL A 106 6.57 2.34 -21.58
CA VAL A 106 7.29 1.46 -22.51
C VAL A 106 7.29 -0.01 -22.07
N VAL A 107 6.95 -0.30 -20.81
CA VAL A 107 6.96 -1.68 -20.27
C VAL A 107 5.57 -2.30 -20.12
N THR A 108 4.50 -1.53 -20.37
CA THR A 108 3.14 -2.04 -20.45
C THR A 108 2.38 -1.49 -21.65
N PRO A 109 1.66 -2.32 -22.42
CA PRO A 109 0.82 -1.84 -23.51
C PRO A 109 -0.41 -1.06 -23.01
N ASN A 110 -0.82 -1.25 -21.75
CA ASN A 110 -1.99 -0.58 -21.17
C ASN A 110 -1.62 0.83 -20.68
N GLN A 111 -1.79 1.82 -21.55
CA GLN A 111 -1.44 3.22 -21.25
C GLN A 111 -2.34 3.88 -20.20
N THR A 112 -3.55 3.36 -19.99
CA THR A 112 -4.44 3.83 -18.92
C THR A 112 -3.89 3.36 -17.57
N LEU A 113 -3.54 2.07 -17.47
CA LEU A 113 -2.85 1.49 -16.31
C LEU A 113 -1.53 2.20 -16.04
N ALA A 114 -0.70 2.40 -17.07
CA ALA A 114 0.57 3.10 -16.95
C ALA A 114 0.41 4.48 -16.29
N ARG A 115 -0.56 5.29 -16.75
CA ARG A 115 -0.79 6.64 -16.21
C ARG A 115 -1.19 6.64 -14.75
N ALA A 116 -2.13 5.80 -14.36
CA ALA A 116 -2.59 5.81 -12.97
C ALA A 116 -1.60 5.11 -12.04
N ALA A 117 -0.93 4.02 -12.45
CA ALA A 117 0.17 3.43 -11.69
C ALA A 117 1.31 4.45 -11.45
N SER A 118 1.66 5.24 -12.47
CA SER A 118 2.66 6.30 -12.35
C SER A 118 2.24 7.39 -11.37
N ASN A 119 0.96 7.76 -11.39
CA ASN A 119 0.44 8.76 -10.47
C ASN A 119 0.34 8.23 -9.02
N VAL A 120 -0.04 6.96 -8.82
CA VAL A 120 0.03 6.28 -7.52
C VAL A 120 1.46 6.32 -6.99
N GLY A 121 2.44 5.92 -7.80
CA GLY A 121 3.85 5.93 -7.43
C GLY A 121 4.36 7.32 -7.03
N ALA A 122 4.03 8.35 -7.80
CA ALA A 122 4.43 9.73 -7.51
C ALA A 122 3.82 10.25 -6.20
N VAL A 123 2.51 10.03 -6.01
CA VAL A 123 1.79 10.44 -4.78
C VAL A 123 2.39 9.73 -3.57
N LEU A 124 2.68 8.43 -3.68
CA LEU A 124 3.27 7.66 -2.59
C LEU A 124 4.65 8.21 -2.21
N ALA A 125 5.55 8.34 -3.19
CA ALA A 125 6.90 8.83 -2.96
C ALA A 125 6.94 10.23 -2.32
N ILE A 126 6.08 11.14 -2.78
CA ILE A 126 6.08 12.54 -2.30
C ILE A 126 5.49 12.68 -0.90
N ASN A 127 4.44 11.92 -0.59
CA ASN A 127 3.70 12.08 0.66
C ASN A 127 4.29 11.24 1.79
N PHE A 128 4.72 10.00 1.52
CA PHE A 128 5.26 9.11 2.55
C PHE A 128 6.77 9.28 2.76
N TYR A 129 7.49 9.77 1.75
CA TYR A 129 8.95 9.97 1.81
C TYR A 129 9.36 11.42 1.53
N PRO A 130 8.80 12.41 2.25
CA PRO A 130 8.97 13.82 1.91
C PRO A 130 10.43 14.29 2.01
N SER A 131 11.22 13.70 2.91
CA SER A 131 12.63 14.01 3.15
C SER A 131 13.58 13.40 2.12
N HIS A 132 13.13 12.49 1.27
CA HIS A 132 13.99 11.87 0.27
C HIS A 132 14.36 12.86 -0.85
N ASN A 133 15.55 12.67 -1.41
CA ASN A 133 15.97 13.40 -2.61
C ASN A 133 15.13 12.97 -3.83
N ALA A 134 15.27 13.71 -4.94
CA ALA A 134 14.47 13.49 -6.15
C ALA A 134 14.69 12.08 -6.75
N GLU A 135 15.94 11.61 -6.72
CA GLU A 135 16.33 10.31 -7.24
C GLU A 135 15.66 9.15 -6.49
N MET A 136 15.70 9.15 -5.15
CA MET A 136 15.00 8.12 -4.40
C MET A 136 13.49 8.19 -4.55
N LYS A 137 12.91 9.39 -4.66
CA LYS A 137 11.47 9.51 -4.92
C LYS A 137 11.08 8.89 -6.26
N LEU A 138 11.93 9.03 -7.29
CA LEU A 138 11.72 8.37 -8.57
C LEU A 138 11.78 6.85 -8.44
N LEU A 139 12.79 6.30 -7.75
CA LEU A 139 12.92 4.86 -7.57
C LEU A 139 11.79 4.24 -6.76
N ILE A 140 11.40 4.87 -5.65
CA ILE A 140 10.25 4.46 -4.85
C ILE A 140 8.99 4.51 -5.71
N GLY A 141 8.82 5.58 -6.50
CA GLY A 141 7.66 5.74 -7.38
C GLY A 141 7.60 4.69 -8.49
N LEU A 142 8.72 4.35 -9.12
CA LEU A 142 8.82 3.28 -10.14
C LEU A 142 8.52 1.91 -9.53
N TYR A 143 9.08 1.62 -8.35
CA TYR A 143 8.78 0.40 -7.62
C TYR A 143 7.29 0.29 -7.25
N SER A 144 6.69 1.36 -6.75
CA SER A 144 5.26 1.41 -6.45
C SER A 144 4.39 1.26 -7.69
N ALA A 145 4.77 1.85 -8.82
CA ALA A 145 4.06 1.68 -10.09
C ALA A 145 4.17 0.25 -10.62
N PHE A 146 5.33 -0.40 -10.49
CA PHE A 146 5.53 -1.81 -10.80
C PHE A 146 4.57 -2.70 -9.99
N LEU A 147 4.50 -2.52 -8.67
CA LEU A 147 3.57 -3.26 -7.82
C LEU A 147 2.11 -2.99 -8.18
N THR A 148 1.75 -1.73 -8.46
CA THR A 148 0.39 -1.37 -8.87
C THR A 148 -0.04 -2.07 -10.16
N ILE A 149 0.90 -2.25 -11.10
CA ILE A 149 0.64 -3.01 -12.33
C ILE A 149 0.43 -4.50 -12.00
N LEU A 150 1.27 -5.08 -11.14
CA LEU A 150 1.11 -6.47 -10.72
C LEU A 150 -0.21 -6.71 -9.98
N ASP A 151 -0.67 -5.79 -9.14
CA ASP A 151 -1.96 -5.92 -8.46
C ASP A 151 -3.13 -6.01 -9.46
N ASP A 152 -3.04 -5.31 -10.60
CA ASP A 152 -4.12 -5.27 -11.60
C ASP A 152 -4.08 -6.42 -12.61
N ILE A 153 -2.89 -6.84 -13.05
CA ILE A 153 -2.71 -7.83 -14.14
C ILE A 153 -1.77 -9.01 -13.79
N GLY A 154 -1.33 -9.12 -12.54
CA GLY A 154 -0.31 -10.10 -12.12
C GLY A 154 -0.75 -11.55 -12.24
N ASP A 155 -2.05 -11.82 -12.15
CA ASP A 155 -2.63 -13.14 -12.40
C ASP A 155 -2.37 -13.63 -13.82
N THR A 156 -2.35 -12.72 -14.80
CA THR A 156 -1.98 -13.01 -16.20
C THR A 156 -0.47 -13.22 -16.39
N MET A 157 0.34 -12.92 -15.37
CA MET A 157 1.81 -12.97 -15.38
C MET A 157 2.39 -14.02 -14.43
N ALA A 158 1.59 -14.98 -13.95
CA ALA A 158 2.00 -15.94 -12.92
C ALA A 158 3.27 -16.73 -13.28
N ASP A 159 3.43 -17.18 -14.55
CA ASP A 159 4.66 -17.85 -14.99
C ASP A 159 5.88 -16.90 -14.92
N ASP A 160 5.71 -15.65 -15.37
CA ASP A 160 6.80 -14.68 -15.34
C ASP A 160 7.23 -14.34 -13.92
N ILE A 161 6.29 -14.26 -12.98
CA ILE A 161 6.55 -14.09 -11.54
C ILE A 161 7.38 -15.26 -11.00
N GLY A 162 6.95 -16.51 -11.26
CA GLY A 162 7.66 -17.71 -10.81
C GLY A 162 9.04 -17.88 -11.44
N GLN A 163 9.23 -17.45 -12.70
CA GLN A 163 10.51 -17.54 -13.40
C GLN A 163 11.45 -16.36 -13.13
N PHE A 164 10.97 -15.24 -12.58
CA PHE A 164 11.75 -13.99 -12.45
C PHE A 164 13.12 -14.22 -11.83
N ARG A 165 13.16 -14.84 -10.63
CA ARG A 165 14.41 -15.08 -9.90
C ARG A 165 15.36 -15.98 -10.69
N LYS A 166 14.84 -17.04 -11.32
CA LYS A 166 15.65 -17.97 -12.11
C LYS A 166 16.31 -17.22 -13.27
N ARG A 167 15.51 -16.51 -14.07
CA ARG A 167 15.98 -15.72 -15.21
C ARG A 167 17.01 -14.68 -14.79
N LEU A 168 16.80 -14.03 -13.63
CA LEU A 168 17.72 -13.04 -13.08
C LEU A 168 19.10 -13.65 -12.76
N VAL A 169 19.15 -14.83 -12.12
CA VAL A 169 20.43 -15.45 -11.75
C VAL A 169 21.13 -16.14 -12.93
N THR A 170 20.36 -16.64 -13.91
CA THR A 170 20.92 -17.25 -15.13
C THR A 170 21.20 -16.23 -16.24
N ARG A 171 20.84 -14.95 -16.02
CA ARG A 171 20.95 -13.85 -17.00
C ARG A 171 20.16 -14.13 -18.28
N GLU A 172 19.03 -14.80 -18.14
CA GLU A 172 18.04 -14.93 -19.20
C GLU A 172 17.25 -13.62 -19.33
N GLN A 173 16.72 -13.37 -20.54
CA GLN A 173 15.90 -12.21 -20.83
C GLN A 173 14.64 -12.18 -19.94
N GLN A 174 14.34 -11.03 -19.35
CA GLN A 174 13.08 -10.82 -18.64
C GLN A 174 12.02 -10.22 -19.58
N PRO A 175 10.73 -10.46 -19.32
CA PRO A 175 9.66 -9.63 -19.88
C PRO A 175 9.84 -8.17 -19.44
N ALA A 176 9.38 -7.22 -20.26
CA ALA A 176 9.69 -5.79 -20.10
C ALA A 176 9.42 -5.23 -18.69
N LEU A 177 8.30 -5.60 -18.05
CA LEU A 177 7.97 -5.15 -16.70
C LEU A 177 8.96 -5.67 -15.65
N PHE A 178 9.41 -6.92 -15.79
CA PHE A 178 10.38 -7.53 -14.88
C PHE A 178 11.82 -7.11 -15.19
N GLU A 179 12.11 -6.77 -16.44
CA GLU A 179 13.38 -6.12 -16.82
C GLU A 179 13.51 -4.76 -16.11
N LEU A 180 12.43 -3.96 -16.06
CA LEU A 180 12.40 -2.73 -15.27
C LEU A 180 12.72 -3.00 -13.79
N MET A 181 12.18 -4.07 -13.20
CA MET A 181 12.51 -4.43 -11.81
C MET A 181 13.99 -4.84 -11.66
N ALA A 182 14.55 -5.57 -12.62
CA ALA A 182 15.98 -5.91 -12.61
C ALA A 182 16.87 -4.65 -12.71
N GLU A 183 16.51 -3.69 -13.56
CA GLU A 183 17.16 -2.38 -13.65
C GLU A 183 17.07 -1.60 -12.33
N LEU A 184 15.89 -1.60 -11.70
CA LEU A 184 15.69 -0.93 -10.41
C LEU A 184 16.60 -1.49 -9.32
N PHE A 185 16.92 -2.79 -9.31
CA PHE A 185 17.91 -3.33 -8.35
C PHE A 185 19.30 -2.71 -8.54
N ILE A 186 19.74 -2.52 -9.79
CA ILE A 186 21.00 -1.84 -10.11
C ILE A 186 20.95 -0.38 -9.64
N GLU A 187 19.83 0.30 -9.87
CA GLU A 187 19.65 1.68 -9.42
C GLU A 187 19.63 1.78 -7.89
N PHE A 188 19.01 0.84 -7.19
CA PHE A 188 19.01 0.75 -5.73
C PHE A 188 20.42 0.50 -5.17
N ASP A 189 21.20 -0.40 -5.77
CA ASP A 189 22.59 -0.66 -5.35
C ASP A 189 23.49 0.58 -5.46
N ARG A 190 23.18 1.49 -6.40
CA ARG A 190 23.93 2.74 -6.57
C ARG A 190 23.64 3.78 -5.48
N VAL A 191 22.41 3.82 -4.97
CA VAL A 191 21.92 4.92 -4.13
C VAL A 191 21.71 4.54 -2.67
N LEU A 192 21.52 3.25 -2.38
CA LEU A 192 21.33 2.72 -1.04
C LEU A 192 22.63 2.10 -0.48
N PRO A 193 22.83 2.12 0.84
CA PRO A 193 23.84 1.31 1.49
C PRO A 193 23.61 -0.18 1.22
N PRO A 194 24.67 -1.01 1.11
CA PRO A 194 24.54 -2.41 0.71
C PRO A 194 23.56 -3.24 1.54
N TYR A 195 23.47 -2.99 2.84
CA TYR A 195 22.49 -3.68 3.70
C TYR A 195 21.04 -3.38 3.28
N LEU A 196 20.73 -2.10 2.98
CA LEU A 196 19.39 -1.70 2.57
C LEU A 196 19.06 -2.22 1.16
N ALA A 197 20.00 -2.13 0.23
CA ALA A 197 19.82 -2.68 -1.12
C ALA A 197 19.53 -4.20 -1.08
N ASN A 198 20.29 -4.96 -0.29
CA ASN A 198 20.03 -6.38 -0.06
C ASN A 198 18.65 -6.65 0.57
N LYS A 199 18.18 -5.79 1.47
CA LYS A 199 16.86 -5.91 2.09
C LYS A 199 15.72 -5.60 1.13
N VAL A 200 15.86 -4.57 0.29
CA VAL A 200 14.93 -4.29 -0.79
C VAL A 200 14.88 -5.48 -1.75
N PHE A 201 16.03 -5.96 -2.22
CA PHE A 201 16.15 -7.12 -3.10
C PHE A 201 15.46 -8.37 -2.53
N SER A 202 15.79 -8.73 -1.29
CA SER A 202 15.19 -9.89 -0.61
C SER A 202 13.69 -9.73 -0.39
N GLY A 203 13.22 -8.53 -0.05
CA GLY A 203 11.81 -8.25 0.15
C GLY A 203 11.00 -8.39 -1.13
N VAL A 204 11.52 -7.88 -2.26
CA VAL A 204 10.88 -8.03 -3.57
C VAL A 204 10.79 -9.50 -3.99
N LEU A 205 11.88 -10.26 -3.86
CA LEU A 205 11.85 -11.69 -4.20
C LEU A 205 10.88 -12.48 -3.31
N SER A 206 10.82 -12.17 -2.01
CA SER A 206 9.85 -12.79 -1.10
C SER A 206 8.43 -12.45 -1.49
N GLY A 207 8.16 -11.19 -1.86
CA GLY A 207 6.84 -10.74 -2.30
C GLY A 207 6.38 -11.44 -3.57
N LEU A 208 7.23 -11.49 -4.61
CA LEU A 208 6.94 -12.19 -5.87
C LEU A 208 6.68 -13.68 -5.64
N ALA A 209 7.50 -14.36 -4.84
CA ALA A 209 7.25 -15.77 -4.49
C ALA A 209 5.93 -15.99 -3.75
N SER A 210 5.46 -14.97 -3.01
CA SER A 210 4.18 -15.03 -2.30
C SER A 210 3.00 -14.80 -3.24
N LEU A 211 3.16 -13.94 -4.26
CA LEU A 211 2.17 -13.75 -5.32
C LEU A 211 1.94 -15.02 -6.14
N GLU A 212 2.98 -15.84 -6.36
CA GLU A 212 2.83 -17.16 -6.99
C GLU A 212 1.82 -18.03 -6.24
N VAL A 213 1.89 -18.03 -4.90
CA VAL A 213 0.94 -18.76 -4.04
C VAL A 213 -0.45 -18.11 -4.06
N GLU A 214 -0.52 -16.78 -4.10
CA GLU A 214 -1.79 -16.04 -4.15
C GLU A 214 -2.55 -16.25 -5.47
N TYR A 215 -1.84 -16.35 -6.58
CA TYR A 215 -2.42 -16.59 -7.90
C TYR A 215 -2.67 -18.07 -8.20
N ASP A 216 -2.10 -18.99 -7.41
CA ASP A 216 -2.43 -20.40 -7.52
C ASP A 216 -3.87 -20.67 -7.06
N ARG A 217 -4.75 -20.93 -8.03
CA ARG A 217 -6.17 -21.26 -7.80
C ARG A 217 -6.42 -22.76 -7.65
N SER A 218 -5.37 -23.59 -7.61
CA SER A 218 -5.52 -25.05 -7.61
C SER A 218 -6.04 -25.62 -6.29
N ALA A 219 -5.82 -24.92 -5.16
CA ALA A 219 -6.33 -25.33 -3.86
C ALA A 219 -6.54 -24.12 -2.93
N GLU A 220 -7.69 -24.10 -2.24
CA GLU A 220 -7.90 -23.17 -1.14
C GLU A 220 -7.13 -23.60 0.11
N PHE A 221 -6.73 -22.64 0.95
CA PHE A 221 -6.21 -22.91 2.28
C PHE A 221 -7.30 -23.51 3.18
N THR A 222 -7.47 -24.83 3.13
CA THR A 222 -8.41 -25.56 3.97
C THR A 222 -7.77 -25.93 5.32
N GLY A 223 -8.50 -25.73 6.42
CA GLY A 223 -8.08 -26.16 7.75
C GLY A 223 -6.82 -25.45 8.28
N LEU A 224 -6.89 -24.13 8.51
CA LEU A 224 -5.78 -23.37 9.07
C LEU A 224 -5.20 -24.03 10.33
N ALA A 225 -3.95 -24.49 10.24
CA ALA A 225 -3.23 -25.09 11.37
C ALA A 225 -2.83 -24.05 12.44
N SER A 226 -2.81 -22.75 12.09
CA SER A 226 -2.40 -21.68 12.99
C SER A 226 -3.26 -20.43 12.85
N PRO A 227 -3.75 -19.84 13.95
CA PRO A 227 -4.49 -18.57 13.92
C PRO A 227 -3.60 -17.38 13.50
N SER A 228 -2.28 -17.55 13.48
CA SER A 228 -1.32 -16.52 13.02
C SER A 228 -1.13 -16.53 11.50
N PHE A 229 -1.60 -17.57 10.80
CA PHE A 229 -1.40 -17.71 9.35
C PHE A 229 -1.87 -16.48 8.55
N PRO A 230 -3.06 -15.91 8.76
CA PRO A 230 -3.52 -14.77 7.97
C PRO A 230 -2.60 -13.55 8.07
N LYS A 231 -1.97 -13.34 9.24
CA LYS A 231 -1.03 -12.22 9.42
C LYS A 231 0.32 -12.54 8.80
N TYR A 232 0.79 -13.77 8.95
CA TYR A 232 2.02 -14.24 8.30
C TYR A 232 1.92 -14.13 6.77
N PHE A 233 0.83 -14.64 6.18
CA PHE A 233 0.61 -14.60 4.74
C PHE A 233 0.47 -13.17 4.22
N ARG A 234 -0.25 -12.28 4.95
CA ARG A 234 -0.32 -10.86 4.57
C ARG A 234 1.04 -10.18 4.61
N ASN A 235 1.86 -10.48 5.61
CA ASN A 235 3.20 -9.91 5.70
C ASN A 235 4.01 -10.31 4.46
N MET A 236 3.93 -11.59 4.06
CA MET A 236 4.57 -12.13 2.86
C MET A 236 4.14 -11.43 1.56
N THR A 237 2.83 -11.23 1.34
CA THR A 237 2.31 -10.62 0.09
C THR A 237 2.32 -9.09 0.10
N GLY A 238 2.47 -8.47 1.27
CA GLY A 238 2.21 -7.05 1.45
C GLY A 238 3.24 -6.06 0.96
N HIS A 239 4.47 -6.52 0.68
CA HIS A 239 5.61 -5.67 0.28
C HIS A 239 5.96 -4.53 1.27
N SER A 240 5.26 -4.40 2.40
CA SER A 240 5.43 -3.35 3.41
C SER A 240 6.79 -3.34 4.07
N GLU A 241 7.49 -4.48 4.13
CA GLU A 241 8.87 -4.53 4.64
C GLU A 241 9.81 -3.68 3.77
N VAL A 242 9.64 -3.72 2.43
CA VAL A 242 10.45 -2.92 1.49
C VAL A 242 10.22 -1.42 1.74
N TYR A 243 8.95 -1.03 1.88
CA TYR A 243 8.57 0.35 2.21
C TYR A 243 9.12 0.81 3.56
N ALA A 244 9.20 -0.09 4.55
CA ALA A 244 9.84 0.23 5.83
C ALA A 244 11.32 0.56 5.63
N TYR A 245 12.07 -0.23 4.86
CA TYR A 245 13.49 0.03 4.64
C TYR A 245 13.77 1.30 3.85
N PHE A 246 12.84 1.77 3.00
CA PHE A 246 12.92 3.09 2.39
C PHE A 246 12.83 4.24 3.41
N LEU A 247 12.56 4.03 4.69
CA LEU A 247 12.66 5.10 5.69
C LEU A 247 14.13 5.46 6.01
N LEU A 248 15.07 4.57 5.70
CA LEU A 248 16.50 4.81 5.85
C LEU A 248 17.10 5.30 4.54
N THR A 249 17.86 6.39 4.60
CA THR A 249 18.59 6.99 3.48
C THR A 249 20.09 6.79 3.66
N SER A 250 20.86 6.90 2.59
CA SER A 250 22.33 6.93 2.68
C SER A 250 22.86 8.02 3.62
N GLU A 251 22.13 9.14 3.75
CA GLU A 251 22.50 10.25 4.65
C GLU A 251 22.26 9.94 6.13
N ASN A 252 21.23 9.13 6.45
CA ASN A 252 20.85 8.82 7.82
C ASN A 252 21.25 7.40 8.26
N PHE A 253 21.90 6.63 7.39
CA PHE A 253 22.26 5.26 7.66
C PHE A 253 23.54 5.14 8.48
N THR A 254 23.42 4.57 9.68
CA THR A 254 24.53 4.05 10.47
C THR A 254 24.14 2.70 11.05
N MET A 255 25.12 1.85 11.40
CA MET A 255 24.83 0.55 12.02
C MET A 255 24.08 0.70 13.36
N GLU A 256 24.37 1.76 14.11
CA GLU A 256 23.65 2.08 15.35
C GLU A 256 22.18 2.44 15.06
N ARG A 257 21.93 3.34 14.11
CA ARG A 257 20.57 3.73 13.71
C ARG A 257 19.80 2.55 13.14
N LEU A 258 20.45 1.71 12.34
CA LEU A 258 19.87 0.47 11.83
C LEU A 258 19.41 -0.44 12.98
N LYS A 259 20.25 -0.69 13.99
CA LYS A 259 19.88 -1.52 15.15
C LYS A 259 18.69 -0.96 15.92
N HIS A 260 18.60 0.37 16.06
CA HIS A 260 17.44 1.01 16.67
C HIS A 260 16.20 0.88 15.79
N PHE A 261 16.34 1.14 14.49
CA PHE A 261 15.27 1.05 13.50
C PHE A 261 14.68 -0.36 13.40
N LEU A 262 15.52 -1.40 13.40
CA LEU A 262 15.09 -2.81 13.34
C LEU A 262 14.14 -3.21 14.47
N ARG A 263 14.19 -2.52 15.62
CA ARG A 263 13.23 -2.75 16.72
C ARG A 263 11.82 -2.27 16.39
N ALA A 264 11.69 -1.30 15.47
CA ALA A 264 10.43 -0.72 15.03
C ALA A 264 9.90 -1.34 13.73
N VAL A 265 10.76 -1.95 12.90
CA VAL A 265 10.38 -2.52 11.59
C VAL A 265 9.15 -3.44 11.66
N PRO A 266 9.02 -4.39 12.60
CA PRO A 266 7.83 -5.25 12.65
C PRO A 266 6.52 -4.47 12.86
N GLU A 267 6.55 -3.40 13.67
CA GLU A 267 5.37 -2.58 13.91
C GLU A 267 5.07 -1.68 12.71
N ILE A 268 6.09 -1.08 12.08
CA ILE A 268 5.93 -0.27 10.86
C ILE A 268 5.31 -1.13 9.74
N TRP A 269 5.87 -2.32 9.52
CA TRP A 269 5.34 -3.29 8.57
C TRP A 269 3.85 -3.58 8.85
N ASN A 270 3.53 -3.90 10.10
CA ASN A 270 2.15 -4.24 10.46
C ASN A 270 1.18 -3.09 10.25
N VAL A 271 1.56 -1.87 10.65
CA VAL A 271 0.73 -0.68 10.50
C VAL A 271 0.55 -0.34 9.02
N THR A 272 1.58 -0.46 8.18
CA THR A 272 1.46 -0.22 6.74
C THR A 272 0.46 -1.18 6.09
N ASP A 273 0.54 -2.48 6.38
CA ASP A 273 -0.42 -3.46 5.88
C ASP A 273 -1.85 -3.16 6.36
N GLU A 274 -2.01 -2.83 7.65
CA GLU A 274 -3.32 -2.57 8.25
C GLU A 274 -3.99 -1.31 7.73
N ILE A 275 -3.21 -0.24 7.51
CA ILE A 275 -3.72 0.98 6.88
C ILE A 275 -4.10 0.71 5.43
N ASN A 276 -3.28 -0.04 4.70
CA ASN A 276 -3.60 -0.40 3.31
C ASN A 276 -4.91 -1.19 3.23
N ASP A 277 -5.06 -2.25 4.04
CA ASP A 277 -6.30 -3.05 4.08
C ASP A 277 -7.52 -2.22 4.50
N LEU A 278 -7.35 -1.32 5.48
CA LEU A 278 -8.42 -0.42 5.90
C LEU A 278 -8.82 0.50 4.75
N MET A 279 -7.85 1.10 4.05
CA MET A 279 -8.11 2.03 2.95
C MET A 279 -8.71 1.34 1.72
N SER A 280 -8.28 0.11 1.44
CA SER A 280 -8.74 -0.67 0.28
C SER A 280 -10.11 -1.31 0.50
N PHE A 281 -10.52 -1.54 1.76
CA PHE A 281 -11.84 -2.11 2.11
C PHE A 281 -13.02 -1.43 1.41
N TYR A 282 -12.99 -0.09 1.28
CA TYR A 282 -14.06 0.63 0.58
C TYR A 282 -14.18 0.20 -0.88
N LYS A 283 -13.06 0.00 -1.58
CA LYS A 283 -13.07 -0.53 -2.94
C LYS A 283 -13.53 -1.98 -2.91
N GLU A 284 -12.87 -2.83 -2.15
CA GLU A 284 -13.02 -4.29 -2.21
C GLU A 284 -14.41 -4.78 -1.77
N SER A 285 -15.03 -4.11 -0.80
CA SER A 285 -16.25 -4.60 -0.15
C SER A 285 -17.46 -3.67 -0.27
N ILE A 286 -17.28 -2.38 -0.56
CA ILE A 286 -18.39 -1.41 -0.65
C ILE A 286 -18.67 -1.00 -2.10
N VAL A 287 -17.64 -0.79 -2.92
CA VAL A 287 -17.79 -0.35 -4.32
C VAL A 287 -17.74 -1.51 -5.30
N ASP A 288 -16.86 -2.48 -5.06
CA ASP A 288 -16.65 -3.66 -5.90
C ASP A 288 -17.21 -4.92 -5.22
N VAL A 289 -17.32 -6.01 -5.99
CA VAL A 289 -17.71 -7.34 -5.48
C VAL A 289 -16.49 -8.27 -5.45
N GLU A 290 -15.33 -7.74 -5.09
CA GLU A 290 -14.12 -8.54 -4.86
C GLU A 290 -14.26 -9.26 -3.50
N ARG A 291 -15.06 -10.34 -3.48
CA ARG A 291 -15.21 -11.26 -2.34
C ARG A 291 -14.20 -12.41 -2.36
N ASP A 292 -13.46 -12.57 -3.46
CA ASP A 292 -12.54 -13.69 -3.72
C ASP A 292 -11.12 -13.50 -3.14
N THR A 293 -10.97 -12.52 -2.26
CA THR A 293 -9.74 -12.36 -1.48
C THR A 293 -9.94 -13.06 -0.15
N TYR A 294 -8.98 -13.89 0.27
CA TYR A 294 -8.87 -14.39 1.65
C TYR A 294 -8.89 -13.24 2.69
N HIS A 295 -8.74 -11.99 2.23
CA HIS A 295 -8.84 -10.74 2.97
C HIS A 295 -10.27 -10.26 3.24
N GLY A 296 -11.29 -10.63 2.44
CA GLY A 296 -12.66 -10.12 2.56
C GLY A 296 -13.37 -10.49 3.88
N ASP A 297 -13.19 -11.72 4.35
CA ASP A 297 -13.76 -12.18 5.63
C ASP A 297 -12.96 -11.65 6.85
N TYR A 298 -11.73 -11.17 6.62
CA TYR A 298 -10.79 -10.71 7.66
C TYR A 298 -10.63 -9.19 7.74
N SER A 299 -11.04 -8.43 6.73
CA SER A 299 -10.91 -6.96 6.64
C SER A 299 -11.73 -6.25 7.73
N THR A 300 -12.95 -6.71 8.00
CA THR A 300 -13.80 -6.28 9.13
C THR A 300 -13.09 -6.45 10.48
N THR A 301 -12.37 -7.56 10.65
CA THR A 301 -11.61 -7.86 11.86
C THR A 301 -10.31 -7.04 11.95
N ARG A 302 -9.72 -6.64 10.81
CA ARG A 302 -8.48 -5.84 10.75
C ARG A 302 -8.72 -4.35 10.96
N ALA A 303 -9.80 -3.79 10.44
CA ALA A 303 -10.20 -2.40 10.73
C ALA A 303 -10.33 -2.15 12.25
N TYR A 304 -10.85 -3.14 12.97
CA TYR A 304 -10.94 -3.12 14.43
C TYR A 304 -9.57 -3.26 15.12
N ARG A 305 -8.65 -4.05 14.56
CA ARG A 305 -7.28 -4.24 15.11
C ARG A 305 -6.39 -3.02 14.87
N ALA A 306 -6.51 -2.34 13.74
CA ALA A 306 -5.79 -1.10 13.44
C ALA A 306 -6.13 0.00 14.45
N ASP A 307 -7.42 0.16 14.79
CA ASP A 307 -7.89 1.09 15.84
C ASP A 307 -7.27 0.77 17.21
N ILE A 308 -7.21 -0.51 17.59
CA ILE A 308 -6.64 -0.94 18.88
C ILE A 308 -5.12 -0.75 18.94
N ARG A 309 -4.40 -1.03 17.84
CA ARG A 309 -2.94 -0.88 17.79
C ARG A 309 -2.48 0.57 17.74
N GLY A 310 -3.20 1.45 17.03
CA GLY A 310 -2.95 2.90 17.04
C GLY A 310 -2.92 3.46 18.47
N ARG A 311 -3.87 3.05 19.32
CA ARG A 311 -3.89 3.42 20.75
C ARG A 311 -2.63 2.98 21.52
N ARG A 312 -2.07 1.81 21.21
CA ARG A 312 -0.86 1.29 21.89
C ARG A 312 0.42 2.01 21.46
N VAL A 313 0.51 2.42 20.20
CA VAL A 313 1.66 3.19 19.70
C VAL A 313 1.62 4.61 20.26
N ALA A 314 0.46 5.28 20.20
CA ALA A 314 0.27 6.61 20.80
C ALA A 314 0.59 6.64 22.31
N ALA A 315 0.18 5.59 23.04
CA ALA A 315 0.48 5.46 24.47
C ALA A 315 1.97 5.23 24.80
N LYS A 316 2.77 4.72 23.85
CA LYS A 316 4.22 4.49 24.03
C LYS A 316 5.10 5.65 23.58
N VAL A 317 4.59 6.54 22.72
CA VAL A 317 5.30 7.73 22.24
C VAL A 317 5.04 8.95 23.14
N GLY A 318 3.98 8.90 23.97
CA GLY A 318 3.62 9.93 24.95
C GLY A 318 4.27 9.80 26.35
N THR A 319 5.37 9.05 26.49
CA THR A 319 6.16 8.92 27.73
C THR A 319 7.64 9.09 27.42
#